data_AF-K0VQM4-F1
#
_entry.id   AF-K0VQM4-F1
#
_cell.length_a   1.000
_cell.length_b   1.000
_cell.length_c   1.000
_cell.angle_alpha   90.00
_cell.angle_beta   90.00
_cell.angle_gamma   90.00
#
_symmetry.space_group_name_H-M   'P 1'
#
loop_
_entity.id
_entity.type
_entity.pdbx_description
1 polymer ?
#
loop_
_entity_poly.entity_id
_entity_poly.type
_entity_poly.pdbx_seq_one_letter_code
_entity_poly.pdbx_strand_id
1 'polypeptide(L)'
;ANVRGLVLEEGAVTSHVVIVARAMGIPVIGQAAGVVALAENGDAVIIDADEGHVHLRPMADHRRSYEEKVRFRARRQEQFRALRAIEPVTKDGQRISLMMNAGLLVDLPQLSESGAEGIGLFRTELQFMIASTMPKAEEQEQFYRNVIKQAAGRVVTFRTLDIGGDKVVPYFRGHEEENPALGWRAIRLSLDRPGLLRTQLRAMLKASADTELKLMVPMVTEVSELKMVRELLQKEVQHLSRFGHGLPRKLQFGAMLEVPALLWQLDELMEAVDFVSVGSNDLFQFSMAVDRGNARVSDRFDPLGKPFLRILRDIVRGADRNKTPVTLCGELAGKPISAMALLGIGFRSISMSPASIGPVKAMLLGLDVGALTKAMDEVLDDSHATVPMREVLARFAESHNIPL
;
A
#
# COMPACT_ATOMS: atom_id res chain seq x y z
N ALA A 1 24.11 5.68 -4.45
CA ALA A 1 23.30 6.78 -5.02
C ALA A 1 23.54 8.04 -4.18
N ASN A 2 23.79 9.20 -4.80
CA ASN A 2 24.22 10.44 -4.12
C ASN A 2 23.07 11.39 -3.72
N VAL A 3 21.82 11.05 -4.03
CA VAL A 3 20.65 11.90 -3.71
C VAL A 3 20.15 11.57 -2.31
N ARG A 4 20.07 12.57 -1.42
CA ARG A 4 19.64 12.43 -0.02
C ARG A 4 18.22 12.94 0.26
N GLY A 5 17.62 13.65 -0.69
CA GLY A 5 16.27 14.18 -0.60
C GLY A 5 15.90 14.94 -1.87
N LEU A 6 14.62 15.22 -2.04
CA LEU A 6 14.09 15.93 -3.20
C LEU A 6 13.10 17.01 -2.73
N VAL A 7 13.21 18.20 -3.33
CA VAL A 7 12.24 19.27 -3.13
C VAL A 7 11.75 19.70 -4.51
N LEU A 8 10.44 19.65 -4.71
CA LEU A 8 9.79 19.97 -5.96
C LEU A 8 8.91 21.21 -5.79
N GLU A 9 9.12 22.21 -6.64
CA GLU A 9 8.27 23.40 -6.70
C GLU A 9 6.85 23.01 -7.12
N GLU A 10 6.75 22.18 -8.16
CA GLU A 10 5.50 21.58 -8.62
C GLU A 10 5.62 20.05 -8.53
N GLY A 11 4.80 19.43 -7.68
CA GLY A 11 4.81 17.99 -7.49
C GLY A 11 3.69 17.54 -6.58
N ALA A 12 2.61 16.99 -7.16
CA ALA A 12 1.59 16.31 -6.39
C ALA A 12 2.15 15.01 -5.78
N VAL A 13 1.55 14.53 -4.68
CA VAL A 13 1.91 13.26 -4.02
C VAL A 13 1.91 12.08 -5.00
N THR A 14 1.12 12.19 -6.07
CA THR A 14 0.95 11.21 -7.14
C THR A 14 1.93 11.33 -8.30
N SER A 15 2.81 12.34 -8.31
CA SER A 15 3.82 12.53 -9.36
C SER A 15 4.79 11.35 -9.41
N HIS A 16 5.19 10.98 -10.64
CA HIS A 16 6.12 9.89 -10.94
C HIS A 16 7.39 9.97 -10.10
N VAL A 17 7.98 11.17 -10.02
CA VAL A 17 9.23 11.38 -9.29
C VAL A 17 9.02 11.16 -7.78
N VAL A 18 7.87 11.57 -7.24
CA VAL A 18 7.52 11.41 -5.83
C VAL A 18 7.30 9.93 -5.49
N ILE A 19 6.58 9.19 -6.33
CA ILE A 19 6.31 7.76 -6.13
C ILE A 19 7.62 6.96 -6.13
N VAL A 20 8.52 7.23 -7.08
CA VAL A 20 9.82 6.53 -7.18
C VAL A 20 10.73 6.87 -6.00
N ALA A 21 10.88 8.16 -5.68
CA ALA A 21 11.71 8.58 -4.56
C ALA A 21 11.23 7.99 -3.22
N ARG A 22 9.90 7.89 -3.04
CA ARG A 22 9.30 7.23 -1.88
C ARG A 22 9.61 5.74 -1.82
N ALA A 23 9.56 5.02 -2.94
CA ALA A 23 9.96 3.61 -3.00
C ALA A 23 11.44 3.44 -2.60
N MET A 24 12.30 4.39 -2.98
CA MET A 24 13.72 4.41 -2.62
C MET A 24 14.01 4.89 -1.18
N GLY A 25 12.99 5.28 -0.40
CA GLY A 25 13.16 5.81 0.95
C GLY A 25 13.81 7.20 0.99
N ILE A 26 13.76 7.96 -0.10
CA ILE A 26 14.28 9.32 -0.19
C ILE A 26 13.17 10.28 0.28
N PRO A 27 13.43 11.20 1.24
CA PRO A 27 12.46 12.19 1.67
C PRO A 27 12.15 13.16 0.54
N VAL A 28 10.85 13.43 0.33
CA VAL A 28 10.36 14.32 -0.73
C VAL A 28 9.40 15.33 -0.15
N ILE A 29 9.58 16.61 -0.51
CA ILE A 29 8.59 17.66 -0.32
C ILE A 29 8.17 18.15 -1.70
N GLY A 30 6.88 18.04 -2.00
CA GLY A 30 6.26 18.61 -3.19
C GLY A 30 5.58 19.93 -2.88
N GLN A 31 5.23 20.68 -3.93
CA GLN A 31 4.52 21.97 -3.82
C GLN A 31 5.27 23.03 -3.01
N ALA A 32 6.61 22.99 -3.01
CA ALA A 32 7.45 23.99 -2.36
C ALA A 32 7.59 25.23 -3.26
N ALA A 33 6.51 26.01 -3.36
CA ALA A 33 6.44 27.19 -4.23
C ALA A 33 7.60 28.17 -3.97
N GLY A 34 8.29 28.58 -5.03
CA GLY A 34 9.43 29.51 -4.96
C GLY A 34 10.76 28.87 -4.59
N VAL A 35 10.82 27.56 -4.29
CA VAL A 35 12.08 26.92 -3.85
C VAL A 35 13.19 27.02 -4.88
N VAL A 36 12.87 26.92 -6.19
CA VAL A 36 13.85 27.00 -7.27
C VAL A 36 14.46 28.40 -7.37
N ALA A 37 13.67 29.44 -7.07
CA ALA A 37 14.15 30.81 -7.04
C ALA A 37 14.95 31.16 -5.76
N LEU A 38 14.69 30.45 -4.65
CA LEU A 38 15.30 30.73 -3.34
C LEU A 38 16.59 29.93 -3.07
N ALA A 39 16.77 28.79 -3.73
CA ALA A 39 17.89 27.87 -3.54
C ALA A 39 18.98 28.07 -4.59
N GLU A 40 20.24 28.00 -4.15
CA GLU A 40 21.42 28.04 -5.02
C GLU A 40 22.21 26.72 -4.95
N ASN A 41 22.97 26.45 -6.01
CA ASN A 41 23.82 25.26 -6.06
C ASN A 41 24.88 25.32 -4.93
N GLY A 42 24.92 24.27 -4.10
CA GLY A 42 25.85 24.18 -2.97
C GLY A 42 25.25 24.60 -1.63
N ASP A 43 24.00 25.09 -1.61
CA ASP A 43 23.32 25.41 -0.36
C ASP A 43 23.16 24.18 0.54
N ALA A 44 23.37 24.41 1.84
CA ALA A 44 22.94 23.44 2.84
C ALA A 44 21.41 23.46 2.93
N VAL A 45 20.79 22.29 2.82
CA VAL A 45 19.34 22.12 2.86
C VAL A 45 18.96 21.05 3.89
N ILE A 46 17.97 21.36 4.73
CA ILE A 46 17.28 20.36 5.55
C ILE A 46 15.89 20.13 4.97
N ILE A 47 15.52 18.87 4.80
CA ILE A 47 14.21 18.44 4.31
C ILE A 47 13.52 17.71 5.47
N ASP A 48 12.55 18.36 6.11
CA ASP A 48 11.66 17.74 7.08
C ASP A 48 10.37 17.29 6.39
N ALA A 49 10.39 16.09 5.81
CA ALA A 49 9.23 15.53 5.14
C ALA A 49 8.12 15.08 6.09
N ASP A 50 8.38 15.01 7.42
CA ASP A 50 7.35 14.67 8.40
C ASP A 50 6.47 15.89 8.70
N GLU A 51 7.09 17.08 8.81
CA GLU A 51 6.39 18.35 9.04
C GLU A 51 6.10 19.14 7.75
N GLY A 52 6.65 18.72 6.61
CA GLY A 52 6.48 19.39 5.32
C GLY A 52 7.32 20.67 5.20
N HIS A 53 8.42 20.81 5.93
CA HIS A 53 9.26 22.00 5.95
C HIS A 53 10.58 21.81 5.21
N VAL A 54 10.99 22.83 4.45
CA VAL A 54 12.31 22.90 3.79
C VAL A 54 13.06 24.10 4.38
N HIS A 55 14.25 23.85 4.91
CA HIS A 55 15.11 24.90 5.44
C HIS A 55 16.31 25.08 4.52
N LEU A 56 16.36 26.20 3.81
CA LEU A 56 17.51 26.61 2.99
C LEU A 56 18.50 27.41 3.85
N ARG A 57 19.80 27.10 3.73
CA ARG A 57 20.88 27.76 4.48
C ARG A 57 20.60 27.86 5.99
N PRO A 58 20.22 26.75 6.67
CA PRO A 58 19.83 26.78 8.08
C PRO A 58 21.00 27.20 8.98
N MET A 59 20.69 27.99 10.02
CA MET A 59 21.67 28.39 11.03
C MET A 59 22.25 27.17 11.77
N ALA A 60 23.44 27.33 12.35
CA ALA A 60 24.17 26.23 12.99
C ALA A 60 23.39 25.52 14.09
N ASP A 61 22.65 26.27 14.93
CA ASP A 61 21.85 25.69 16.01
C ASP A 61 20.65 24.90 15.47
N HIS A 62 20.06 25.39 14.37
CA HIS A 62 18.98 24.69 13.67
C HIS A 62 19.49 23.42 12.99
N ARG A 63 20.72 23.41 12.44
CA ARG A 63 21.34 22.17 11.96
C ARG A 63 21.54 21.16 13.10
N ARG A 64 22.02 21.62 14.26
CA ARG A 64 22.28 20.76 15.41
C ARG A 64 21.02 20.10 15.97
N SER A 65 19.92 20.83 16.08
CA SER A 65 18.64 20.26 16.55
C SER A 65 18.12 19.15 15.62
N TYR A 66 18.25 19.34 14.30
CA TYR A 66 17.89 18.31 13.32
C TYR A 66 18.87 17.14 13.31
N GLU A 67 20.17 17.36 13.51
CA GLU A 67 21.15 16.28 13.69
C GLU A 67 20.84 15.44 14.94
N GLU A 68 20.37 16.06 16.02
CA GLU A 68 19.89 15.34 17.20
C GLU A 68 18.58 14.58 16.91
N LYS A 69 17.62 15.18 16.19
CA LYS A 69 16.39 14.51 15.72
C LYS A 69 16.73 13.28 14.87
N VAL A 70 17.70 13.39 13.97
CA VAL A 70 18.21 12.27 13.14
C VAL A 70 18.89 11.20 13.99
N ARG A 71 19.73 11.58 14.96
CA ARG A 71 20.38 10.63 15.89
C ARG A 71 19.36 9.88 16.74
N PHE A 72 18.34 10.57 17.26
CA PHE A 72 17.26 9.95 18.01
C PHE A 72 16.45 8.98 17.15
N ARG A 73 16.15 9.36 15.90
CA ARG A 73 15.50 8.49 14.91
C ARG A 73 16.34 7.24 14.61
N ALA A 74 17.65 7.40 14.45
CA ALA A 74 18.58 6.29 14.23
C ALA A 74 18.61 5.31 15.42
N ARG A 75 18.62 5.82 16.67
CA ARG A 75 18.51 4.99 17.88
C ARG A 75 17.19 4.23 17.96
N ARG A 76 16.05 4.89 17.68
CA ARG A 76 14.75 4.21 17.59
C ARG A 76 14.74 3.14 16.50
N GLN A 77 15.35 3.42 15.34
CA GLN A 77 15.47 2.44 14.26
C GLN A 77 16.27 1.21 14.69
N GLU A 78 17.32 1.39 15.49
CA GLU A 78 18.10 0.28 16.04
C GLU A 78 17.28 -0.57 17.03
N GLN A 79 16.47 0.07 17.89
CA GLN A 79 15.50 -0.65 18.74
C GLN A 79 14.51 -1.46 17.91
N PHE A 80 13.98 -0.87 16.84
CA PHE A 80 13.06 -1.57 15.94
C PHE A 80 13.71 -2.73 15.18
N ARG A 81 15.01 -2.63 14.84
CA ARG A 81 15.76 -3.76 14.26
C ARG A 81 15.84 -4.93 15.23
N ALA A 82 15.93 -4.69 16.53
CA ALA A 82 15.87 -5.77 17.52
C ALA A 82 14.51 -6.49 17.53
N LEU A 83 13.42 -5.80 17.19
CA LEU A 83 12.08 -6.40 17.09
C LEU A 83 11.88 -7.25 15.83
N ARG A 84 12.84 -7.28 14.90
CA ARG A 84 12.74 -8.01 13.63
C ARG A 84 12.37 -9.47 13.81
N ALA A 85 13.05 -10.16 14.74
CA ALA A 85 12.85 -11.59 15.00
C ALA A 85 11.70 -11.90 15.97
N ILE A 86 11.09 -10.87 16.57
CA ILE A 86 9.98 -11.06 17.50
C ILE A 86 8.70 -11.30 16.70
N GLU A 87 7.96 -12.33 17.10
CA GLU A 87 6.67 -12.65 16.50
C GLU A 87 5.64 -11.53 16.79
N PRO A 88 4.87 -11.11 15.77
CA PRO A 88 3.85 -10.07 15.92
C PRO A 88 2.59 -10.61 16.60
N VAL A 89 2.67 -10.83 17.91
CA VAL A 89 1.55 -11.27 18.76
C VAL A 89 1.19 -10.16 19.73
N THR A 90 -0.10 -9.84 19.80
CA THR A 90 -0.64 -8.81 20.71
C THR A 90 -0.59 -9.28 22.16
N LYS A 91 -0.79 -8.36 23.11
CA LYS A 91 -0.80 -8.67 24.55
C LYS A 91 -1.88 -9.69 24.94
N ASP A 92 -3.01 -9.68 24.23
CA ASP A 92 -4.11 -10.63 24.37
C ASP A 92 -3.98 -11.89 23.49
N GLY A 93 -2.81 -12.12 22.89
CA GLY A 93 -2.47 -13.37 22.21
C GLY A 93 -2.91 -13.47 20.75
N GLN A 94 -3.35 -12.38 20.12
CA GLN A 94 -3.73 -12.36 18.71
C GLN A 94 -2.50 -12.21 17.81
N ARG A 95 -2.28 -13.18 16.93
CA ARG A 95 -1.23 -13.07 15.90
C ARG A 95 -1.69 -12.17 14.75
N ILE A 96 -0.84 -11.23 14.36
CA ILE A 96 -1.10 -10.31 13.24
C ILE A 96 -0.02 -10.48 12.17
N SER A 97 -0.42 -10.71 10.92
CA SER A 97 0.51 -10.76 9.80
C SER A 97 1.00 -9.36 9.42
N LEU A 98 2.29 -9.08 9.62
CA LEU A 98 2.92 -7.83 9.18
C LEU A 98 3.65 -8.05 7.84
N MET A 99 3.10 -7.45 6.79
CA MET A 99 3.56 -7.60 5.42
C MET A 99 4.20 -6.30 4.92
N MET A 100 5.03 -6.40 3.88
CA MET A 100 5.59 -5.23 3.21
C MET A 100 4.96 -4.97 1.84
N ASN A 101 4.89 -3.69 1.49
CA ASN A 101 4.62 -3.23 0.14
C ASN A 101 5.95 -3.07 -0.61
N ALA A 102 5.99 -3.47 -1.87
CA ALA A 102 7.11 -3.26 -2.78
C ALA A 102 6.61 -2.94 -4.18
N GLY A 103 7.50 -2.46 -5.05
CA GLY A 103 7.22 -2.37 -6.48
C GLY A 103 8.46 -2.40 -7.37
N LEU A 104 9.66 -2.39 -6.79
CA LEU A 104 10.92 -2.51 -7.51
C LEU A 104 11.79 -3.62 -6.88
N LEU A 105 12.73 -4.15 -7.66
CA LEU A 105 13.68 -5.16 -7.16
C LEU A 105 14.58 -4.62 -6.05
N VAL A 106 14.84 -3.30 -6.03
CA VAL A 106 15.64 -2.65 -4.98
C VAL A 106 14.97 -2.68 -3.61
N ASP A 107 13.66 -2.94 -3.55
CA ASP A 107 12.90 -3.02 -2.30
C ASP A 107 13.09 -4.38 -1.62
N LEU A 108 13.43 -5.43 -2.38
CA LEU A 108 13.40 -6.82 -1.90
C LEU A 108 14.42 -7.16 -0.80
N PRO A 109 15.64 -6.59 -0.78
CA PRO A 109 16.53 -6.73 0.38
C PRO A 109 15.86 -6.30 1.70
N GLN A 110 14.98 -5.29 1.66
CA GLN A 110 14.28 -4.79 2.85
C GLN A 110 13.26 -5.78 3.42
N LEU A 111 12.84 -6.80 2.65
CA LEU A 111 11.93 -7.84 3.13
C LEU A 111 12.51 -8.58 4.32
N SER A 112 13.76 -9.00 4.19
CA SER A 112 14.48 -9.64 5.27
C SER A 112 14.76 -8.62 6.38
N GLU A 113 15.33 -7.46 6.06
CA GLU A 113 15.76 -6.46 7.05
C GLU A 113 14.64 -5.93 7.96
N SER A 114 13.43 -5.74 7.41
CA SER A 114 12.28 -5.26 8.16
C SER A 114 11.61 -6.33 9.03
N GLY A 115 11.85 -7.62 8.72
CA GLY A 115 11.20 -8.73 9.42
C GLY A 115 9.75 -8.94 9.00
N ALA A 116 9.39 -8.52 7.78
CA ALA A 116 8.07 -8.79 7.23
C ALA A 116 7.90 -10.29 6.92
N GLU A 117 6.67 -10.80 7.08
CA GLU A 117 6.34 -12.19 6.80
C GLU A 117 6.26 -12.49 5.30
N GLY A 118 6.04 -11.46 4.48
CA GLY A 118 6.02 -11.52 3.03
C GLY A 118 5.67 -10.18 2.40
N ILE A 119 5.36 -10.22 1.10
CA ILE A 119 4.94 -9.04 0.33
C ILE A 119 3.43 -9.06 0.18
N GLY A 120 2.74 -8.16 0.89
CA GLY A 120 1.28 -8.04 0.87
C GLY A 120 0.76 -7.29 -0.35
N LEU A 121 1.61 -6.49 -0.99
CA LEU A 121 1.34 -5.82 -2.26
C LEU A 121 2.65 -5.62 -3.02
N PHE A 122 2.77 -6.26 -4.17
CA PHE A 122 3.78 -5.95 -5.17
C PHE A 122 3.13 -5.15 -6.30
N ARG A 123 3.45 -3.86 -6.36
CA ARG A 123 3.00 -2.91 -7.40
C ARG A 123 3.75 -3.18 -8.68
N THR A 124 3.06 -3.66 -9.70
CA THR A 124 3.73 -4.00 -10.97
C THR A 124 3.97 -2.79 -11.85
N GLU A 125 3.20 -1.72 -11.65
CA GLU A 125 3.18 -0.53 -12.49
C GLU A 125 4.51 0.22 -12.54
N LEU A 126 5.27 0.22 -11.44
CA LEU A 126 6.53 0.97 -11.37
C LEU A 126 7.52 0.50 -12.44
N GLN A 127 7.57 -0.81 -12.71
CA GLN A 127 8.41 -1.37 -13.77
C GLN A 127 7.98 -0.88 -15.17
N PHE A 128 6.69 -0.67 -15.40
CA PHE A 128 6.15 -0.14 -16.66
C PHE A 128 6.42 1.37 -16.79
N MET A 129 6.37 2.10 -15.68
CA MET A 129 6.62 3.55 -15.64
C MET A 129 8.08 3.91 -15.89
N ILE A 130 9.03 3.10 -15.39
CA ILE A 130 10.47 3.35 -15.60
C ILE A 130 10.97 2.87 -16.97
N ALA A 131 10.22 2.00 -17.65
CA ALA A 131 10.60 1.49 -18.97
C ALA A 131 10.37 2.56 -20.05
N SER A 132 11.25 2.60 -21.05
CA SER A 132 11.09 3.49 -22.21
C SER A 132 10.06 2.98 -23.21
N THR A 133 9.77 1.68 -23.20
CA THR A 133 8.79 1.00 -24.04
C THR A 133 8.02 -0.04 -23.23
N MET A 134 6.89 -0.52 -23.78
CA MET A 134 6.10 -1.57 -23.16
C MET A 134 6.96 -2.85 -22.96
N PRO A 135 7.16 -3.32 -21.72
CA PRO A 135 7.96 -4.50 -21.45
C PRO A 135 7.42 -5.75 -22.13
N LYS A 136 8.30 -6.50 -22.79
CA LYS A 136 7.96 -7.75 -23.49
C LYS A 136 7.59 -8.87 -22.50
N ALA A 137 6.94 -9.92 -23.00
CA ALA A 137 6.50 -11.05 -22.18
C ALA A 137 7.67 -11.69 -21.39
N GLU A 138 8.81 -11.90 -22.05
CA GLU A 138 10.01 -12.50 -21.46
C GLU A 138 10.65 -11.61 -20.39
N GLU A 139 10.63 -10.29 -20.60
CA GLU A 139 11.15 -9.30 -19.63
C GLU A 139 10.28 -9.29 -18.37
N GLN A 140 8.95 -9.30 -18.54
CA GLN A 140 8.02 -9.41 -17.41
C GLN A 140 8.18 -10.74 -16.67
N GLU A 141 8.31 -11.86 -17.38
CA GLU A 141 8.53 -13.18 -16.77
C GLU A 141 9.82 -13.19 -15.94
N GLN A 142 10.93 -12.71 -16.51
CA GLN A 142 12.21 -12.66 -15.80
C GLN A 142 12.14 -11.75 -14.57
N PHE A 143 11.44 -10.62 -14.69
CA PHE A 143 11.22 -9.70 -13.59
C PHE A 143 10.45 -10.37 -12.44
N TYR A 144 9.29 -10.98 -12.72
CA TYR A 144 8.51 -11.67 -11.69
C TYR A 144 9.26 -12.86 -11.08
N ARG A 145 10.01 -13.62 -11.89
CA ARG A 145 10.85 -14.73 -11.42
C ARG A 145 11.94 -14.24 -10.46
N ASN A 146 12.56 -13.09 -10.77
CA ASN A 146 13.54 -12.46 -9.89
C ASN A 146 12.90 -12.01 -8.56
N VAL A 147 11.68 -11.48 -8.59
CA VAL A 147 10.93 -11.10 -7.39
C VAL A 147 10.67 -12.32 -6.51
N ILE A 148 10.13 -13.40 -7.08
CA ILE A 148 9.81 -14.64 -6.36
C ILE A 148 11.07 -15.28 -5.77
N LYS A 149 12.17 -15.31 -6.54
CA LYS A 149 13.45 -15.84 -6.06
C LYS A 149 13.98 -15.05 -4.86
N GLN A 150 13.93 -13.72 -4.90
CA GLN A 150 14.40 -12.87 -3.81
C GLN A 150 13.47 -12.86 -2.60
N ALA A 151 12.18 -13.17 -2.78
CA ALA A 151 11.25 -13.37 -1.67
C ALA A 151 11.61 -14.61 -0.82
N ALA A 152 12.47 -15.51 -1.33
CA ALA A 152 13.06 -16.63 -0.60
C ALA A 152 12.01 -17.52 0.09
N GLY A 153 10.94 -17.86 -0.64
CA GLY A 153 9.85 -18.71 -0.17
C GLY A 153 8.75 -17.98 0.59
N ARG A 154 8.89 -16.68 0.87
CA ARG A 154 7.81 -15.85 1.43
C ARG A 154 6.77 -15.53 0.36
N VAL A 155 5.52 -15.39 0.79
CA VAL A 155 4.39 -15.08 -0.10
C VAL A 155 4.58 -13.73 -0.76
N VAL A 156 4.27 -13.65 -2.06
CA VAL A 156 4.24 -12.39 -2.83
C VAL A 156 2.87 -12.22 -3.47
N THR A 157 2.13 -11.20 -3.04
CA THR A 157 0.86 -10.80 -3.65
C THR A 157 1.10 -9.81 -4.78
N PHE A 158 1.06 -10.26 -6.03
CA PHE A 158 1.18 -9.39 -7.20
C PHE A 158 -0.15 -8.71 -7.51
N ARG A 159 -0.10 -7.39 -7.75
CA ARG A 159 -1.22 -6.65 -8.32
C ARG A 159 -1.07 -6.57 -9.84
N THR A 160 -2.11 -6.89 -10.61
CA THR A 160 -2.08 -6.62 -12.05
C THR A 160 -1.97 -5.12 -12.32
N LEU A 161 -1.63 -4.78 -13.55
CA LEU A 161 -1.31 -3.41 -13.97
C LEU A 161 -2.41 -2.38 -13.62
N ASP A 162 -2.10 -1.44 -12.72
CA ASP A 162 -2.90 -0.26 -12.34
C ASP A 162 -2.28 1.04 -12.89
N ILE A 163 -2.22 1.15 -14.22
CA ILE A 163 -1.82 2.40 -14.91
C ILE A 163 -3.05 3.15 -15.43
N GLY A 164 -2.87 4.42 -15.78
CA GLY A 164 -3.96 5.35 -16.05
C GLY A 164 -4.26 6.20 -14.81
N GLY A 165 -5.06 7.24 -15.01
CA GLY A 165 -5.22 8.25 -13.98
C GLY A 165 -3.98 9.15 -13.86
N ASP A 166 -3.43 9.20 -12.66
CA ASP A 166 -2.21 9.93 -12.29
C ASP A 166 -0.90 9.25 -12.75
N LYS A 167 -0.98 7.98 -13.16
CA LYS A 167 0.18 7.13 -13.52
C LYS A 167 0.31 7.00 -15.03
N VAL A 168 1.08 7.90 -15.63
CA VAL A 168 1.26 8.06 -17.08
C VAL A 168 2.51 7.30 -17.54
N VAL A 169 2.36 6.39 -18.51
CA VAL A 169 3.51 5.69 -19.11
C VAL A 169 3.92 6.39 -20.42
N PRO A 170 5.22 6.65 -20.67
CA PRO A 170 5.67 7.51 -21.79
C PRO A 170 5.26 7.06 -23.19
N TYR A 171 5.11 5.75 -23.37
CA TYR A 171 4.84 5.09 -24.65
C TYR A 171 3.35 4.81 -24.90
N PHE A 172 2.48 5.16 -23.96
CA PHE A 172 1.04 5.03 -24.13
C PHE A 172 0.46 6.41 -24.38
N ARG A 173 -0.01 6.66 -25.60
CA ARG A 173 -0.76 7.88 -25.90
C ARG A 173 -2.16 7.76 -25.29
N GLY A 174 -2.29 8.17 -24.04
CA GLY A 174 -3.59 8.38 -23.41
C GLY A 174 -4.27 9.63 -23.98
N HIS A 175 -5.59 9.66 -23.94
CA HIS A 175 -6.32 10.91 -24.05
C HIS A 175 -6.27 11.61 -22.69
N GLU A 176 -6.15 12.93 -22.67
CA GLU A 176 -6.38 13.68 -21.44
C GLU A 176 -7.82 13.46 -20.98
N GLU A 177 -7.98 13.06 -19.72
CA GLU A 177 -9.28 12.89 -19.08
C GLU A 177 -9.47 14.01 -18.06
N GLU A 178 -10.68 14.58 -17.98
CA GLU A 178 -10.98 15.60 -16.97
C GLU A 178 -10.86 15.06 -15.54
N ASN A 179 -11.21 13.78 -15.34
CA ASN A 179 -11.19 13.11 -14.03
C ASN A 179 -10.41 11.78 -14.12
N PRO A 180 -9.07 11.82 -14.20
CA PRO A 180 -8.26 10.62 -14.44
C PRO A 180 -8.45 9.54 -13.36
N ALA A 181 -8.71 9.93 -12.11
CA ALA A 181 -8.99 8.99 -11.01
C ALA A 181 -10.27 8.17 -11.21
N LEU A 182 -11.27 8.73 -11.89
CA LEU A 182 -12.56 8.09 -12.19
C LEU A 182 -12.58 7.45 -13.59
N GLY A 183 -11.52 7.64 -14.38
CA GLY A 183 -11.47 7.36 -15.80
C GLY A 183 -10.98 5.96 -16.19
N TRP A 184 -10.33 5.90 -17.35
CA TRP A 184 -9.89 4.70 -18.03
C TRP A 184 -8.54 4.20 -17.52
N ARG A 185 -8.58 3.48 -16.39
CA ARG A 185 -7.39 2.96 -15.71
C ARG A 185 -7.52 1.51 -15.31
N ALA A 186 -6.38 0.91 -14.94
CA ALA A 186 -6.29 -0.37 -14.26
C ALA A 186 -7.06 -1.51 -14.96
N ILE A 187 -8.04 -2.12 -14.29
CA ILE A 187 -8.76 -3.25 -14.86
C ILE A 187 -9.61 -2.89 -16.07
N ARG A 188 -10.17 -1.67 -16.10
CA ARG A 188 -10.96 -1.17 -17.24
C ARG A 188 -10.12 -1.13 -18.52
N LEU A 189 -8.94 -0.53 -18.41
CA LEU A 189 -7.94 -0.54 -19.48
C LEU A 189 -7.55 -1.97 -19.89
N SER A 190 -7.32 -2.84 -18.90
CA SER A 190 -6.85 -4.21 -19.12
C SER A 190 -7.90 -5.11 -19.77
N LEU A 191 -9.19 -4.87 -19.52
CA LEU A 191 -10.31 -5.57 -20.14
C LEU A 191 -10.59 -5.05 -21.56
N ASP A 192 -10.46 -3.74 -21.81
CA ASP A 192 -10.59 -3.18 -23.16
C ASP A 192 -9.38 -3.53 -24.05
N ARG A 193 -8.22 -3.79 -23.45
CA ARG A 193 -7.01 -4.26 -24.13
C ARG A 193 -6.53 -5.59 -23.55
N PRO A 194 -7.24 -6.72 -23.80
CA PRO A 194 -6.94 -8.02 -23.21
C PRO A 194 -5.52 -8.52 -23.49
N GLY A 195 -4.88 -8.09 -24.59
CA GLY A 195 -3.50 -8.45 -24.90
C GLY A 195 -2.51 -8.03 -23.80
N LEU A 196 -2.73 -6.88 -23.16
CA LEU A 196 -1.90 -6.39 -22.05
C LEU A 196 -2.04 -7.32 -20.84
N LEU A 197 -3.29 -7.57 -20.43
CA LEU A 197 -3.60 -8.43 -19.29
C LEU A 197 -3.11 -9.86 -19.51
N ARG A 198 -3.40 -10.46 -20.66
CA ARG A 198 -2.99 -11.84 -20.98
C ARG A 198 -1.47 -12.00 -20.98
N THR A 199 -0.74 -11.01 -21.51
CA THR A 199 0.73 -11.01 -21.49
C THR A 199 1.25 -11.01 -20.04
N GLN A 200 0.69 -10.15 -19.19
CA GLN A 200 1.06 -10.07 -17.79
C GLN A 200 0.72 -11.35 -17.02
N LEU A 201 -0.49 -11.88 -17.18
CA LEU A 201 -0.95 -13.12 -16.53
C LEU A 201 -0.05 -14.30 -16.93
N ARG A 202 0.24 -14.46 -18.22
CA ARG A 202 1.13 -15.52 -18.72
C ARG A 202 2.54 -15.40 -18.12
N ALA A 203 3.08 -14.19 -18.08
CA ALA A 203 4.40 -13.93 -17.49
C ALA A 203 4.43 -14.31 -16.00
N MET A 204 3.41 -13.94 -15.23
CA MET A 204 3.30 -14.30 -13.80
C MET A 204 3.15 -15.82 -13.60
N LEU A 205 2.33 -16.48 -14.41
CA LEU A 205 2.15 -17.94 -14.37
C LEU A 205 3.47 -18.69 -14.62
N LYS A 206 4.20 -18.32 -15.69
CA LYS A 206 5.51 -18.91 -16.02
C LYS A 206 6.59 -18.60 -14.98
N ALA A 207 6.57 -17.39 -14.43
CA ALA A 207 7.51 -16.97 -13.39
C ALA A 207 7.33 -17.74 -12.09
N SER A 208 6.10 -18.16 -11.80
CA SER A 208 5.70 -18.83 -10.56
C SER A 208 5.64 -20.35 -10.68
N ALA A 209 6.26 -20.94 -11.70
CA ALA A 209 6.32 -22.40 -11.86
C ALA A 209 6.85 -23.06 -10.58
N ASP A 210 6.14 -24.07 -10.10
CA ASP A 210 6.43 -24.82 -8.86
C ASP A 210 6.38 -24.03 -7.55
N THR A 211 6.01 -22.74 -7.59
CA THR A 211 5.81 -21.88 -6.40
C THR A 211 4.34 -21.49 -6.23
N GLU A 212 4.06 -20.70 -5.19
CA GLU A 212 2.75 -20.06 -5.02
C GLU A 212 2.69 -18.77 -5.85
N LEU A 213 1.60 -18.58 -6.60
CA LEU A 213 1.24 -17.33 -7.24
C LEU A 213 0.02 -16.77 -6.54
N LYS A 214 0.18 -15.63 -5.87
CA LYS A 214 -0.93 -14.85 -5.31
C LYS A 214 -1.11 -13.58 -6.13
N LEU A 215 -2.24 -13.48 -6.82
CA LEU A 215 -2.56 -12.44 -7.80
C LEU A 215 -3.80 -11.68 -7.33
N MET A 216 -3.81 -10.36 -7.46
CA MET A 216 -5.02 -9.56 -7.25
C MET A 216 -5.27 -8.52 -8.34
N VAL A 217 -6.55 -8.23 -8.56
CA VAL A 217 -7.03 -7.29 -9.58
C VAL A 217 -7.38 -5.94 -8.95
N PRO A 218 -6.80 -4.81 -9.41
CA PRO A 218 -7.11 -3.45 -8.96
C PRO A 218 -8.39 -2.88 -9.60
N MET A 219 -8.97 -1.85 -8.97
CA MET A 219 -10.07 -1.01 -9.49
C MET A 219 -11.32 -1.78 -9.93
N VAL A 220 -11.55 -2.95 -9.34
CA VAL A 220 -12.77 -3.72 -9.57
C VAL A 220 -13.95 -2.93 -9.04
N THR A 221 -14.91 -2.65 -9.90
CA THR A 221 -16.15 -1.94 -9.58
C THR A 221 -17.31 -2.92 -9.40
N GLU A 222 -17.32 -4.00 -10.20
CA GLU A 222 -18.35 -5.04 -10.14
C GLU A 222 -17.75 -6.44 -10.13
N VAL A 223 -18.42 -7.40 -9.49
CA VAL A 223 -18.00 -8.81 -9.46
C VAL A 223 -17.95 -9.44 -10.87
N SER A 224 -18.72 -8.91 -11.83
CA SER A 224 -18.70 -9.33 -13.23
C SER A 224 -17.32 -9.15 -13.89
N GLU A 225 -16.59 -8.09 -13.52
CA GLU A 225 -15.23 -7.84 -14.02
C GLU A 225 -14.26 -8.94 -13.59
N LEU A 226 -14.37 -9.41 -12.34
CA LEU A 226 -13.55 -10.52 -11.83
C LEU A 226 -13.80 -11.82 -12.58
N LYS A 227 -15.04 -12.08 -12.99
CA LYS A 227 -15.38 -13.26 -13.80
C LYS A 227 -14.67 -13.21 -15.15
N MET A 228 -14.71 -12.06 -15.83
CA MET A 228 -14.00 -11.86 -17.10
C MET A 228 -12.48 -12.08 -16.97
N VAL A 229 -11.88 -11.56 -15.90
CA VAL A 229 -10.45 -11.76 -15.63
C VAL A 229 -10.12 -13.22 -15.33
N ARG A 230 -10.96 -13.89 -14.54
CA ARG A 230 -10.80 -15.30 -14.20
C ARG A 230 -10.87 -16.18 -15.45
N GLU A 231 -11.75 -15.88 -16.39
CA GLU A 231 -11.80 -16.57 -17.69
C GLU A 231 -10.51 -16.37 -18.51
N LEU A 232 -9.98 -15.15 -18.55
CA LEU A 232 -8.70 -14.87 -19.21
C LEU A 232 -7.55 -15.64 -18.54
N LEU A 233 -7.51 -15.66 -17.21
CA LEU A 233 -6.52 -16.42 -16.44
C LEU A 233 -6.61 -17.92 -16.75
N GLN A 234 -7.82 -18.50 -16.77
CA GLN A 234 -8.02 -19.91 -17.12
C GLN A 234 -7.57 -20.23 -18.55
N LYS A 235 -7.84 -19.34 -19.52
CA LYS A 235 -7.35 -19.50 -20.91
C LYS A 235 -5.84 -19.54 -20.96
N GLU A 236 -5.14 -18.70 -20.17
CA GLU A 236 -3.68 -18.71 -20.12
C GLU A 236 -3.12 -19.94 -19.40
N VAL A 237 -3.77 -20.43 -18.34
CA VAL A 237 -3.41 -21.70 -17.68
C VAL A 237 -3.52 -22.87 -18.67
N GLN A 238 -4.64 -22.96 -19.40
CA GLN A 238 -4.86 -24.00 -20.43
C GLN A 238 -3.83 -23.90 -21.56
N HIS A 239 -3.53 -22.68 -22.01
CA HIS A 239 -2.50 -22.43 -23.01
C HIS A 239 -1.14 -22.97 -22.54
N LEU A 240 -0.68 -22.59 -21.34
CA LEU A 240 0.60 -23.03 -20.80
C LEU A 240 0.66 -24.55 -20.61
N SER A 241 -0.41 -25.17 -20.11
CA SER A 241 -0.51 -26.62 -19.95
C SER A 241 -0.41 -27.35 -21.30
N ARG A 242 -1.12 -26.86 -22.34
CA ARG A 242 -1.09 -27.44 -23.69
C ARG A 242 0.32 -27.44 -24.32
N PHE A 243 1.13 -26.42 -24.01
CA PHE A 243 2.50 -26.28 -24.52
C PHE A 243 3.57 -26.84 -23.56
N GLY A 244 3.17 -27.54 -22.49
CA GLY A 244 4.10 -28.22 -21.57
C GLY A 244 4.90 -27.28 -20.69
N HIS A 245 4.42 -26.05 -20.45
CA HIS A 245 5.04 -25.12 -19.51
C HIS A 245 4.67 -25.47 -18.06
N GLY A 246 5.60 -25.22 -17.13
CA GLY A 246 5.34 -25.32 -15.70
C GLY A 246 4.27 -24.33 -15.22
N LEU A 247 3.46 -24.77 -14.26
CA LEU A 247 2.40 -23.99 -13.63
C LEU A 247 2.71 -23.78 -12.14
N PRO A 248 2.12 -22.75 -11.50
CA PRO A 248 2.24 -22.59 -10.06
C PRO A 248 1.64 -23.78 -9.32
N ARG A 249 2.30 -24.17 -8.22
CA ARG A 249 1.81 -25.22 -7.31
C ARG A 249 0.49 -24.81 -6.65
N LYS A 250 0.35 -23.52 -6.39
CA LYS A 250 -0.86 -22.92 -5.82
C LYS A 250 -1.11 -21.58 -6.49
N LEU A 251 -2.32 -21.40 -6.99
CA LEU A 251 -2.78 -20.15 -7.60
C LEU A 251 -3.88 -19.59 -6.71
N GLN A 252 -3.66 -18.39 -6.16
CA GLN A 252 -4.66 -17.65 -5.42
C GLN A 252 -5.04 -16.40 -6.22
N PHE A 253 -6.33 -16.22 -6.47
CA PHE A 253 -6.91 -15.12 -7.20
C PHE A 253 -7.72 -14.23 -6.25
N GLY A 254 -7.32 -12.98 -6.15
CA GLY A 254 -7.90 -11.99 -5.25
C GLY A 254 -8.40 -10.73 -5.96
N ALA A 255 -9.01 -9.85 -5.18
CA ALA A 255 -9.39 -8.52 -5.62
C ALA A 255 -8.85 -7.46 -4.67
N MET A 256 -8.49 -6.31 -5.22
CA MET A 256 -8.30 -5.10 -4.43
C MET A 256 -9.67 -4.45 -4.20
N LEU A 257 -10.11 -4.34 -2.95
CA LEU A 257 -11.32 -3.62 -2.59
C LEU A 257 -10.96 -2.15 -2.37
N GLU A 258 -11.21 -1.35 -3.40
CA GLU A 258 -10.91 0.07 -3.41
C GLU A 258 -11.97 0.93 -4.08
N VAL A 259 -12.95 0.34 -4.77
CA VAL A 259 -14.10 1.06 -5.32
C VAL A 259 -15.32 0.82 -4.41
N PRO A 260 -15.98 1.88 -3.90
CA PRO A 260 -17.07 1.73 -2.93
C PRO A 260 -18.26 0.90 -3.41
N ALA A 261 -18.51 0.82 -4.72
CA ALA A 261 -19.60 0.02 -5.29
C ALA A 261 -19.57 -1.46 -4.82
N LEU A 262 -18.38 -2.03 -4.60
CA LEU A 262 -18.22 -3.39 -4.11
C LEU A 262 -18.71 -3.60 -2.66
N LEU A 263 -18.93 -2.53 -1.88
CA LEU A 263 -19.49 -2.64 -0.54
C LEU A 263 -20.91 -3.24 -0.55
N TRP A 264 -21.64 -3.07 -1.65
CA TRP A 264 -22.98 -3.64 -1.86
C TRP A 264 -22.94 -5.02 -2.53
N GLN A 265 -21.76 -5.54 -2.86
CA GLN A 265 -21.55 -6.89 -3.39
C GLN A 265 -20.51 -7.66 -2.57
N LEU A 266 -20.41 -7.37 -1.26
CA LEU A 266 -19.34 -7.94 -0.43
C LEU A 266 -19.40 -9.46 -0.41
N ASP A 267 -20.58 -10.06 -0.27
CA ASP A 267 -20.69 -11.52 -0.17
C ASP A 267 -20.36 -12.17 -1.51
N GLU A 268 -20.91 -11.64 -2.61
CA GLU A 268 -20.61 -12.11 -3.96
C GLU A 268 -19.14 -11.94 -4.34
N LEU A 269 -18.51 -10.85 -3.89
CA LEU A 269 -17.09 -10.62 -4.05
C LEU A 269 -16.28 -11.70 -3.33
N MET A 270 -16.58 -11.93 -2.05
CA MET A 270 -15.85 -12.86 -1.19
C MET A 270 -16.02 -14.32 -1.65
N GLU A 271 -17.15 -14.68 -2.24
CA GLU A 271 -17.36 -15.98 -2.91
C GLU A 271 -16.57 -16.10 -4.22
N ALA A 272 -16.37 -14.98 -4.93
CA ALA A 272 -15.70 -14.96 -6.23
C ALA A 272 -14.17 -14.98 -6.16
N VAL A 273 -13.56 -14.85 -4.97
CA VAL A 273 -12.11 -14.69 -4.79
C VAL A 273 -11.56 -15.48 -3.61
N ASP A 274 -10.27 -15.81 -3.65
CA ASP A 274 -9.57 -16.52 -2.58
C ASP A 274 -9.11 -15.61 -1.44
N PHE A 275 -9.04 -14.30 -1.67
CA PHE A 275 -8.68 -13.27 -0.69
C PHE A 275 -9.03 -11.87 -1.20
N VAL A 276 -9.14 -10.91 -0.28
CA VAL A 276 -9.31 -9.49 -0.60
C VAL A 276 -8.19 -8.65 0.03
N SER A 277 -7.72 -7.63 -0.67
CA SER A 277 -6.84 -6.61 -0.11
C SER A 277 -7.48 -5.23 -0.22
N VAL A 278 -7.62 -4.52 0.89
CA VAL A 278 -8.20 -3.17 0.91
C VAL A 278 -7.15 -2.15 0.46
N GLY A 279 -7.43 -1.49 -0.66
CA GLY A 279 -6.68 -0.34 -1.15
C GLY A 279 -7.16 0.93 -0.46
N SER A 280 -6.76 1.15 0.80
CA SER A 280 -7.36 2.20 1.63
C SER A 280 -7.24 3.62 1.05
N ASN A 281 -6.21 3.89 0.25
CA ASN A 281 -6.01 5.20 -0.33
C ASN A 281 -7.09 5.54 -1.37
N ASP A 282 -7.34 4.63 -2.31
CA ASP A 282 -8.34 4.79 -3.37
C ASP A 282 -9.75 4.64 -2.77
N LEU A 283 -9.95 3.69 -1.84
CA LEU A 283 -11.23 3.55 -1.12
C LEU A 283 -11.62 4.83 -0.39
N PHE A 284 -10.69 5.44 0.36
CA PHE A 284 -10.95 6.69 1.07
C PHE A 284 -11.29 7.82 0.10
N GLN A 285 -10.50 7.97 -0.95
CA GLN A 285 -10.71 9.00 -1.97
C GLN A 285 -12.10 8.91 -2.61
N PHE A 286 -12.55 7.72 -3.00
CA PHE A 286 -13.85 7.56 -3.63
C PHE A 286 -15.01 7.60 -2.61
N SER A 287 -14.84 7.05 -1.42
CA SER A 287 -15.88 7.11 -0.37
C SER A 287 -16.10 8.51 0.18
N MET A 288 -15.04 9.34 0.23
CA MET A 288 -15.11 10.70 0.77
C MET A 288 -15.17 11.78 -0.32
N ALA A 289 -15.12 11.39 -1.59
CA ALA A 289 -15.05 12.31 -2.74
C ALA A 289 -13.92 13.35 -2.63
N VAL A 290 -12.73 12.90 -2.22
CA VAL A 290 -11.54 13.75 -2.05
C VAL A 290 -10.38 13.23 -2.88
N ASP A 291 -9.91 14.04 -3.82
CA ASP A 291 -8.68 13.77 -4.56
C ASP A 291 -7.45 14.05 -3.68
N ARG A 292 -6.67 13.00 -3.40
CA ARG A 292 -5.41 13.12 -2.65
C ARG A 292 -4.33 13.94 -3.36
N GLY A 293 -4.43 14.11 -4.68
CA GLY A 293 -3.54 14.95 -5.46
C GLY A 293 -3.86 16.44 -5.32
N ASN A 294 -5.05 16.78 -4.82
CA ASN A 294 -5.51 18.15 -4.70
C ASN A 294 -5.28 18.69 -3.27
N ALA A 295 -4.22 19.50 -3.12
CA ALA A 295 -3.82 20.05 -1.83
C ALA A 295 -4.86 20.94 -1.13
N ARG A 296 -5.89 21.43 -1.85
CA ARG A 296 -6.97 22.22 -1.24
C ARG A 296 -7.93 21.35 -0.42
N VAL A 297 -7.97 20.05 -0.69
CA VAL A 297 -8.93 19.11 -0.09
C VAL A 297 -8.29 17.86 0.51
N SER A 298 -7.01 17.58 0.23
CA SER A 298 -6.31 16.36 0.67
C SER A 298 -6.38 16.12 2.18
N ASP A 299 -6.37 17.19 2.99
CA ASP A 299 -6.42 17.10 4.46
C ASP A 299 -7.81 17.42 5.04
N ARG A 300 -8.85 17.44 4.20
CA ARG A 300 -10.22 17.85 4.60
C ARG A 300 -10.87 16.87 5.58
N PHE A 301 -10.53 15.59 5.48
CA PHE A 301 -11.12 14.52 6.28
C PHE A 301 -10.04 13.66 6.91
N ASP A 302 -10.25 13.27 8.16
CA ASP A 302 -9.39 12.33 8.84
C ASP A 302 -9.69 10.90 8.34
N PRO A 303 -8.69 10.12 7.87
CA PRO A 303 -8.84 8.70 7.58
C PRO A 303 -9.27 7.84 8.78
N LEU A 304 -9.11 8.34 10.02
CA LEU A 304 -9.66 7.75 11.24
C LEU A 304 -11.05 8.27 11.57
N GLY A 305 -11.69 9.00 10.66
CA GLY A 305 -13.06 9.44 10.79
C GLY A 305 -14.04 8.25 10.81
N LYS A 306 -15.12 8.42 11.57
CA LYS A 306 -16.15 7.41 11.77
C LYS A 306 -16.73 6.80 10.49
N PRO A 307 -17.05 7.56 9.42
CA PRO A 307 -17.61 6.98 8.20
C PRO A 307 -16.67 5.96 7.56
N PHE A 308 -15.39 6.29 7.47
CA PHE A 308 -14.40 5.40 6.85
C PHE A 308 -14.09 4.19 7.72
N LEU A 309 -13.97 4.36 9.04
CA LEU A 309 -13.79 3.24 9.95
C LEU A 309 -14.98 2.27 9.95
N ARG A 310 -16.22 2.78 9.79
CA ARG A 310 -17.41 1.92 9.61
C ARG A 310 -17.33 1.12 8.30
N ILE A 311 -16.96 1.76 7.19
CA ILE A 311 -16.72 1.06 5.90
C ILE A 311 -15.71 -0.08 6.07
N LEU A 312 -14.58 0.20 6.72
CA LEU A 312 -13.55 -0.80 7.00
C LEU A 312 -14.07 -1.94 7.89
N ARG A 313 -14.88 -1.63 8.90
CA ARG A 313 -15.51 -2.63 9.78
C ARG A 313 -16.50 -3.51 9.03
N ASP A 314 -17.28 -2.96 8.12
CA ASP A 314 -18.24 -3.72 7.33
C ASP A 314 -17.54 -4.69 6.37
N ILE A 315 -16.38 -4.28 5.82
CA ILE A 315 -15.51 -5.16 5.02
C ILE A 315 -14.98 -6.31 5.88
N VAL A 316 -14.46 -6.04 7.08
CA VAL A 316 -13.96 -7.09 7.98
C VAL A 316 -15.07 -8.05 8.38
N ARG A 317 -16.25 -7.55 8.76
CA ARG A 317 -17.42 -8.39 9.06
C ARG A 317 -17.83 -9.23 7.83
N GLY A 318 -17.63 -8.70 6.62
CA GLY A 318 -17.85 -9.43 5.37
C GLY A 318 -16.84 -10.52 5.08
N ALA A 319 -15.58 -10.25 5.37
CA ALA A 319 -14.54 -11.25 5.32
C ALA A 319 -14.81 -12.38 6.33
N ASP A 320 -15.16 -12.05 7.58
CA ASP A 320 -15.38 -13.03 8.65
C ASP A 320 -16.57 -13.96 8.35
N ARG A 321 -17.71 -13.40 7.92
CA ARG A 321 -18.90 -14.22 7.61
C ARG A 321 -18.71 -15.15 6.41
N ASN A 322 -17.88 -14.76 5.45
CA ASN A 322 -17.55 -15.57 4.27
C ASN A 322 -16.26 -16.40 4.43
N LYS A 323 -15.54 -16.24 5.55
CA LYS A 323 -14.23 -16.85 5.84
C LYS A 323 -13.16 -16.51 4.79
N THR A 324 -13.24 -15.32 4.20
CA THR A 324 -12.31 -14.87 3.17
C THR A 324 -11.18 -14.06 3.80
N PRO A 325 -9.90 -14.42 3.61
CA PRO A 325 -8.79 -13.64 4.15
C PRO A 325 -8.79 -12.19 3.65
N VAL A 326 -8.71 -11.24 4.57
CA VAL A 326 -8.62 -9.80 4.27
C VAL A 326 -7.29 -9.22 4.74
N THR A 327 -6.66 -8.42 3.88
CA THR A 327 -5.47 -7.62 4.19
C THR A 327 -5.77 -6.15 3.91
N LEU A 328 -5.09 -5.21 4.55
CA LEU A 328 -5.07 -3.81 4.11
C LEU A 328 -3.67 -3.42 3.64
N CYS A 329 -3.53 -2.87 2.43
CA CYS A 329 -2.23 -2.55 1.83
C CYS A 329 -2.00 -1.06 1.55
N GLY A 330 -2.94 -0.20 1.94
CA GLY A 330 -2.79 1.25 1.81
C GLY A 330 -2.00 1.90 2.95
N GLU A 331 -1.81 3.21 2.88
CA GLU A 331 -0.93 3.96 3.80
C GLU A 331 -1.44 4.00 5.23
N LEU A 332 -2.73 3.74 5.43
CA LEU A 332 -3.35 3.65 6.74
C LEU A 332 -2.69 2.58 7.63
N ALA A 333 -2.09 1.53 7.03
CA ALA A 333 -1.34 0.51 7.74
C ALA A 333 0.01 1.00 8.28
N GLY A 334 0.55 2.12 7.79
CA GLY A 334 1.95 2.52 8.01
C GLY A 334 2.21 3.40 9.23
N LYS A 335 1.18 3.91 9.90
CA LYS A 335 1.32 4.76 11.11
C LYS A 335 0.82 3.99 12.33
N PRO A 336 1.52 3.97 13.49
CA PRO A 336 1.11 3.21 14.68
C PRO A 336 -0.34 3.44 15.10
N ILE A 337 -0.78 4.70 15.24
CA ILE A 337 -2.16 5.01 15.65
C ILE A 337 -3.21 4.52 14.64
N SER A 338 -2.91 4.56 13.34
CA SER A 338 -3.82 4.10 12.30
C SER A 338 -3.83 2.58 12.20
N ALA A 339 -2.67 1.93 12.29
CA ALA A 339 -2.57 0.48 12.38
C ALA A 339 -3.31 -0.04 13.62
N MET A 340 -3.18 0.62 14.77
CA MET A 340 -3.92 0.30 15.99
C MET A 340 -5.43 0.29 15.74
N ALA A 341 -5.96 1.33 15.08
CA ALA A 341 -7.37 1.38 14.70
C ALA A 341 -7.79 0.21 13.78
N LEU A 342 -6.95 -0.17 12.80
CA LEU A 342 -7.21 -1.30 11.92
C LEU A 342 -7.28 -2.63 12.69
N LEU A 343 -6.38 -2.85 13.65
CA LEU A 343 -6.39 -4.04 14.50
C LEU A 343 -7.64 -4.07 15.38
N GLY A 344 -8.02 -2.92 15.96
CA GLY A 344 -9.25 -2.76 16.76
C GLY A 344 -10.52 -2.99 15.94
N ILE A 345 -10.54 -2.61 14.65
CA ILE A 345 -11.65 -2.91 13.73
C ILE A 345 -11.75 -4.41 13.40
N GLY A 346 -10.63 -5.13 13.45
CA GLY A 346 -10.58 -6.58 13.24
C GLY A 346 -9.64 -7.06 12.14
N PHE A 347 -8.85 -6.18 11.49
CA PHE A 347 -7.83 -6.65 10.57
C PHE A 347 -6.78 -7.50 11.30
N ARG A 348 -6.38 -8.61 10.68
CA ARG A 348 -5.31 -9.51 11.17
C ARG A 348 -4.14 -9.63 10.21
N SER A 349 -4.19 -8.93 9.09
CA SER A 349 -3.11 -8.82 8.11
C SER A 349 -3.06 -7.39 7.58
N ILE A 350 -1.90 -6.74 7.69
CA ILE A 350 -1.68 -5.38 7.20
C ILE A 350 -0.34 -5.30 6.47
N SER A 351 -0.30 -4.53 5.38
CA SER A 351 0.84 -4.39 4.49
C SER A 351 1.22 -2.92 4.34
N MET A 352 2.50 -2.61 4.57
CA MET A 352 3.00 -1.23 4.71
C MET A 352 4.39 -1.05 4.12
N SER A 353 4.94 0.16 4.15
CA SER A 353 6.35 0.34 3.77
C SER A 353 7.29 -0.38 4.76
N PRO A 354 8.46 -0.86 4.32
CA PRO A 354 9.39 -1.58 5.20
C PRO A 354 9.79 -0.79 6.46
N ALA A 355 9.91 0.54 6.33
CA ALA A 355 10.25 1.43 7.45
C ALA A 355 9.15 1.50 8.52
N SER A 356 7.89 1.26 8.17
CA SER A 356 6.75 1.31 9.09
C SER A 356 6.60 0.04 9.94
N ILE A 357 7.17 -1.09 9.53
CA ILE A 357 6.97 -2.39 10.20
C ILE A 357 7.47 -2.36 11.64
N GLY A 358 8.64 -1.77 11.88
CA GLY A 358 9.24 -1.64 13.21
C GLY A 358 8.35 -0.88 14.22
N PRO A 359 8.00 0.38 13.93
CA PRO A 359 7.09 1.17 14.76
C PRO A 359 5.74 0.49 15.00
N VAL A 360 5.12 -0.08 13.95
CA VAL A 360 3.83 -0.77 14.09
C VAL A 360 3.97 -2.02 14.95
N LYS A 361 5.05 -2.79 14.79
CA LYS A 361 5.32 -3.96 15.64
C LYS A 361 5.50 -3.56 17.10
N ALA A 362 6.23 -2.47 17.39
CA ALA A 362 6.41 -1.98 18.76
C ALA A 362 5.08 -1.61 19.43
N MET A 363 4.20 -0.90 18.72
CA MET A 363 2.83 -0.58 19.16
C MET A 363 2.03 -1.87 19.41
N LEU A 364 2.03 -2.78 18.45
CA LEU A 364 1.27 -4.02 18.47
C LEU A 364 1.61 -4.90 19.68
N LEU A 365 2.88 -5.03 20.05
CA LEU A 365 3.32 -5.89 21.14
C LEU A 365 2.78 -5.44 22.52
N GLY A 366 2.42 -4.16 22.66
CA GLY A 366 1.79 -3.62 23.87
C GLY A 366 0.27 -3.58 23.83
N LEU A 367 -0.34 -3.87 22.68
CA LEU A 367 -1.77 -3.69 22.44
C LEU A 367 -2.58 -4.89 22.94
N ASP A 368 -3.65 -4.62 23.68
CA ASP A 368 -4.76 -5.56 23.91
C ASP A 368 -5.85 -5.24 22.88
N VAL A 369 -5.98 -6.11 21.86
CA VAL A 369 -6.90 -5.85 20.74
C VAL A 369 -8.35 -6.00 21.19
N GLY A 370 -8.67 -6.98 22.03
CA GLY A 370 -10.02 -7.16 22.55
C GLY A 370 -10.55 -5.94 23.32
N ALA A 371 -9.72 -5.37 24.20
CA ALA A 371 -10.06 -4.15 24.94
C ALA A 371 -10.25 -2.95 24.00
N LEU A 372 -9.37 -2.80 22.99
CA LEU A 372 -9.47 -1.73 22.00
C LEU A 372 -10.73 -1.85 21.15
N THR A 373 -11.04 -3.06 20.65
CA THR A 373 -12.23 -3.31 19.82
C THR A 373 -13.49 -2.87 20.57
N LYS A 374 -13.61 -3.22 21.86
CA LYS A 374 -14.77 -2.80 22.67
C LYS A 374 -14.88 -1.28 22.78
N ALA A 375 -13.79 -0.59 23.09
CA ALA A 375 -13.77 0.86 23.20
C ALA A 375 -14.10 1.56 21.87
N MET A 376 -13.62 1.00 20.75
CA MET A 376 -13.92 1.53 19.42
C MET A 376 -15.39 1.30 19.04
N ASP A 377 -15.95 0.12 19.30
CA ASP A 377 -17.33 -0.20 18.92
C ASP A 377 -18.35 0.68 19.66
N GLU A 378 -18.12 1.00 20.95
CA GLU A 378 -18.95 1.94 21.71
C GLU A 378 -19.09 3.30 20.98
N VAL A 379 -17.99 3.83 20.46
CA VAL A 379 -17.96 5.11 19.74
C VAL A 379 -18.43 4.96 18.29
N LEU A 380 -18.10 3.86 17.61
CA LEU A 380 -18.51 3.60 16.24
C LEU A 380 -20.01 3.35 16.14
N ASP A 381 -20.67 2.81 17.16
CA ASP A 381 -22.11 2.51 17.13
C ASP A 381 -22.98 3.67 17.64
N ASP A 382 -22.47 4.51 18.54
CA ASP A 382 -23.22 5.67 19.05
C ASP A 382 -23.45 6.76 17.97
N SER A 383 -24.66 6.94 17.47
CA SER A 383 -24.95 7.96 16.44
C SER A 383 -24.73 9.41 16.90
N HIS A 384 -24.63 9.68 18.21
CA HIS A 384 -24.49 11.01 18.78
C HIS A 384 -23.07 11.33 19.26
N ALA A 385 -22.17 10.35 19.30
CA ALA A 385 -20.79 10.57 19.69
C ALA A 385 -20.10 11.60 18.78
N THR A 386 -19.68 12.72 19.37
CA THR A 386 -18.96 13.81 18.70
C THR A 386 -17.45 13.72 18.87
N VAL A 387 -16.96 12.85 19.74
CA VAL A 387 -15.53 12.69 20.04
C VAL A 387 -14.82 12.13 18.80
N PRO A 388 -13.76 12.81 18.29
CA PRO A 388 -12.97 12.28 17.18
C PRO A 388 -12.32 10.95 17.54
N MET A 389 -12.40 9.95 16.67
CA MET A 389 -11.83 8.62 16.97
C MET A 389 -10.32 8.68 17.23
N ARG A 390 -9.60 9.61 16.59
CA ARG A 390 -8.17 9.83 16.84
C ARG A 390 -7.88 10.14 18.31
N GLU A 391 -8.76 10.92 18.95
CA GLU A 391 -8.64 11.25 20.37
C GLU A 391 -8.94 10.03 21.25
N VAL A 392 -9.95 9.23 20.89
CA VAL A 392 -10.26 7.97 21.58
C VAL A 392 -9.07 7.02 21.53
N LEU A 393 -8.46 6.86 20.35
CA LEU A 393 -7.27 6.04 20.13
C LEU A 393 -6.06 6.56 20.92
N ALA A 394 -5.82 7.87 20.92
CA ALA A 394 -4.72 8.48 21.66
C ALA A 394 -4.86 8.28 23.17
N ARG A 395 -6.06 8.51 23.72
CA ARG A 395 -6.36 8.28 25.15
C ARG A 395 -6.23 6.80 25.53
N PHE A 396 -6.66 5.90 24.64
CA PHE A 396 -6.50 4.46 24.85
C PHE A 396 -5.02 4.08 24.91
N ALA A 397 -4.22 4.56 23.97
CA ALA A 397 -2.79 4.31 23.94
C ALA A 397 -2.07 4.86 25.18
N GLU A 398 -2.39 6.08 25.59
CA GLU A 398 -1.82 6.72 26.80
C GLU A 398 -2.16 5.93 28.07
N SER A 399 -3.43 5.60 28.27
CA SER A 399 -3.88 4.85 29.45
C SER A 399 -3.31 3.43 29.55
N HIS A 400 -2.90 2.84 28.43
CA HIS A 400 -2.33 1.49 28.36
C HIS A 400 -0.81 1.48 28.11
N ASN A 401 -0.15 2.64 28.10
CA ASN A 401 1.28 2.80 27.81
C ASN A 401 1.72 2.19 26.46
N ILE A 402 0.89 2.34 25.43
CA ILE A 402 1.17 1.86 24.08
C ILE A 402 2.00 2.91 23.33
N PRO A 403 3.16 2.55 22.74
CA PRO A 403 3.98 3.50 22.00
C PRO A 403 3.34 3.85 20.65
N LEU A 404 3.13 5.15 20.39
CA LEU A 404 2.62 5.69 19.12
C LEU A 404 3.68 6.44 18.31
#